data_AF-A0A0N7H0Y3-F1
#
_entry.id   AF-A0A0N7H0Y3-F1
#
_cell.length_a   1.000
_cell.length_b   1.000
_cell.length_c   1.000
_cell.angle_alpha   90.00
_cell.angle_beta   90.00
_cell.angle_gamma   90.00
#
_symmetry.space_group_name_H-M   'P 1'
#
loop_
_entity.id
_entity.type
_entity.pdbx_description
1 polymer ?
#
loop_
_entity_poly.entity_id
_entity_poly.type
_entity_poly.pdbx_seq_one_letter_code
_entity_poly.pdbx_strand_id
1 'polypeptide(L)' 'MTTSPVKTLVDEQLEDITAHNQCEAYGLAERRGFFDAPIEQYTETGDGGHVLQVLRYRVAQLDRER' A
#
# COMPACT_ATOMS: atom_id res chain seq x y z
N MET A 1 25.68 26.89 8.91
CA MET A 1 24.91 25.84 9.60
C MET A 1 24.92 24.63 8.71
N THR A 2 25.58 23.56 9.15
CA THR A 2 25.82 22.36 8.35
C THR A 2 24.60 21.47 8.34
N THR A 3 24.18 21.11 7.14
CA THR A 3 23.14 20.15 6.77
C THR A 3 23.24 18.89 7.63
N SER A 4 22.24 18.65 8.48
CA SER A 4 22.09 17.33 9.09
C SER A 4 21.71 16.36 7.97
N PRO A 5 22.39 15.22 7.80
CA PRO A 5 21.97 14.23 6.83
C PRO A 5 20.61 13.72 7.28
N VAL A 6 19.56 14.00 6.50
CA VAL A 6 18.22 13.44 6.67
C VAL A 6 18.36 11.94 6.45
N LYS A 7 18.68 11.21 7.52
CA LYS A 7 18.71 9.76 7.51
C LYS A 7 17.28 9.28 7.41
N THR A 8 17.01 8.60 6.29
CA THR A 8 16.07 7.48 6.16
C THR A 8 14.58 7.80 6.24
N LEU A 9 14.12 8.74 5.41
CA LEU A 9 12.84 8.55 4.71
C LEU A 9 13.20 8.07 3.31
N VAL A 10 13.66 6.81 3.21
CA VAL A 10 13.21 6.05 2.06
C VAL A 10 11.72 5.93 2.33
N ASP A 11 10.98 6.92 1.82
CA ASP A 11 9.57 6.82 1.61
C ASP A 11 9.46 5.67 0.62
N GLU A 12 9.52 4.43 1.13
CA GLU A 12 8.98 3.30 0.41
C GLU A 12 7.55 3.76 0.18
N GLN A 13 7.25 4.30 -1.01
CA GLN A 13 5.92 4.79 -1.30
C GLN A 13 5.04 3.56 -1.10
N LEU A 14 4.28 3.54 -0.02
CA LEU A 14 3.45 2.40 0.35
C LEU A 14 2.06 2.72 -0.15
N GLU A 15 1.54 1.88 -1.03
CA GLU A 15 0.17 2.03 -1.50
C GLU A 15 -0.75 1.13 -0.68
N ASP A 16 -1.71 1.77 -0.03
CA ASP A 16 -2.82 1.10 0.63
C ASP A 16 -3.93 0.76 -0.37
N ILE A 17 -4.36 -0.50 -0.31
CA ILE A 17 -5.46 -1.05 -1.09
C ILE A 17 -6.49 -1.57 -0.10
N THR A 18 -7.64 -0.91 -0.07
CA THR A 18 -8.73 -1.22 0.86
C THR A 18 -9.92 -1.81 0.11
N ALA A 19 -10.50 -2.88 0.65
CA ALA A 19 -11.72 -3.48 0.11
C ALA A 19 -12.55 -4.13 1.22
N HIS A 20 -13.81 -4.49 0.92
CA HIS A 20 -14.70 -5.14 1.88
C HIS A 20 -14.34 -6.61 2.15
N ASN A 21 -13.52 -7.23 1.30
CA ASN A 21 -13.03 -8.59 1.50
C ASN A 21 -11.63 -8.77 0.90
N GLN A 22 -10.96 -9.84 1.33
CA GLN A 22 -9.56 -10.08 0.98
C GLN A 22 -9.40 -10.39 -0.52
N CYS A 23 -10.35 -11.10 -1.12
CA CYS A 23 -10.32 -11.41 -2.55
C CYS A 23 -10.41 -10.14 -3.42
N GLU A 24 -11.30 -9.21 -3.08
CA GLU A 24 -11.42 -7.92 -3.76
C GLU A 24 -10.17 -7.07 -3.56
N ALA A 25 -9.58 -7.07 -2.36
CA ALA A 25 -8.35 -6.34 -2.10
C ALA A 25 -7.18 -6.89 -2.95
N TYR A 26 -7.04 -8.21 -3.06
CA TYR A 26 -6.07 -8.83 -3.98
C TYR A 26 -6.38 -8.52 -5.45
N GLY A 27 -7.65 -8.60 -5.87
CA GLY A 27 -8.03 -8.26 -7.25
C GLY A 27 -7.77 -6.79 -7.61
N LEU A 28 -7.94 -5.86 -6.65
CA LEU A 28 -7.57 -4.46 -6.80
C LEU A 28 -6.04 -4.29 -6.86
N ALA A 29 -5.30 -5.04 -6.03
CA ALA A 29 -3.85 -5.08 -6.05
C ALA A 29 -3.31 -5.54 -7.41
N GLU A 30 -3.82 -6.65 -7.93
CA GLU A 30 -3.46 -7.16 -9.26
C GLU A 30 -3.74 -6.14 -10.38
N ARG A 31 -4.88 -5.45 -10.33
CA ARG A 31 -5.22 -4.39 -11.29
C ARG A 31 -4.28 -3.19 -11.24
N ARG A 32 -3.70 -2.91 -10.08
CA ARG A 32 -2.68 -1.87 -9.91
C ARG A 32 -1.26 -2.38 -10.21
N GLY A 33 -1.11 -3.67 -10.52
CA GLY A 33 0.17 -4.29 -10.87
C GLY A 33 0.93 -4.86 -9.68
N PHE A 34 0.29 -5.01 -8.52
CA PHE A 34 0.85 -5.67 -7.36
C PHE A 34 0.50 -7.17 -7.39
N PHE A 35 1.50 -7.99 -7.68
CA PHE A 35 1.37 -9.46 -7.76
C PHE A 35 2.06 -10.20 -6.61
N ASP A 36 2.92 -9.50 -5.87
CA ASP A 36 3.63 -10.05 -4.71
C ASP A 36 2.74 -10.09 -3.45
N ALA A 37 3.28 -10.60 -2.34
CA ALA A 37 2.61 -10.52 -1.06
C ALA A 37 2.64 -9.08 -0.50
N PRO A 38 1.55 -8.61 0.12
CA PRO A 38 1.53 -7.32 0.79
C PRO A 38 2.51 -7.32 1.96
N ILE A 39 3.12 -6.17 2.21
CA ILE A 39 4.04 -5.95 3.32
C ILE A 39 3.27 -5.97 4.63
N GLU A 40 2.09 -5.34 4.63
CA GLU A 40 1.18 -5.33 5.76
C GLU A 40 -0.21 -5.72 5.27
N GLN A 41 -0.87 -6.61 6.02
CA GLN A 41 -2.27 -6.95 5.83
C GLN A 41 -2.96 -6.82 7.17
N TYR A 42 -3.96 -5.95 7.26
CA TYR A 42 -4.74 -5.74 8.47
C TYR A 42 -6.19 -5.38 8.14
N THR A 43 -7.05 -5.47 9.15
CA THR A 43 -8.44 -5.07 9.04
C THR A 43 -8.67 -3.74 9.74
N GLU A 44 -9.25 -2.79 9.03
CA GLU A 44 -9.71 -1.54 9.60
C GLU A 44 -11.23 -1.56 9.78
N THR A 45 -11.73 -0.97 10.86
CA THR A 45 -13.19 -0.80 11.04
C THR A 45 -13.55 0.60 10.53
N GLY A 46 -14.22 0.68 9.39
CA GLY A 46 -14.62 1.94 8.78
C GLY A 46 -15.78 2.61 9.52
N ASP A 47 -15.94 3.92 9.27
CA ASP A 47 -17.08 4.71 9.73
C ASP A 47 -18.40 4.08 9.26
N GLY A 48 -19.13 3.46 10.19
CA GLY A 48 -20.33 2.67 9.91
C GLY A 48 -20.28 1.22 10.41
N GLY A 49 -19.17 0.78 11.01
CA GLY A 49 -19.03 -0.57 11.56
C GLY A 49 -18.74 -1.65 10.51
N HIS A 50 -18.38 -1.24 9.30
CA HIS A 50 -17.95 -2.15 8.24
C HIS A 50 -16.47 -2.47 8.41
N VAL A 51 -16.13 -3.75 8.29
CA VAL A 51 -14.73 -4.19 8.29
C VAL A 51 -14.17 -4.05 6.88
N LEU A 52 -13.07 -3.34 6.74
CA LEU A 52 -12.29 -3.18 5.52
C LEU A 52 -11.00 -3.99 5.66
N GLN A 53 -10.69 -4.79 4.66
CA GLN A 53 -9.39 -5.43 4.47
C GLN A 53 -8.45 -4.41 3.84
N VAL A 54 -7.34 -4.15 4.50
CA VAL A 54 -6.30 -3.22 4.07
C VAL A 54 -5.05 -4.03 3.73
N LEU A 55 -4.60 -3.92 2.48
CA LEU A 55 -3.35 -4.49 2.00
C LEU A 55 -2.39 -3.35 1.68
N ARG A 56 -1.17 -3.42 2.19
CA ARG A 56 -0.15 -2.41 1.98
C ARG A 56 0.99 -2.96 1.15
N TYR A 57 1.21 -2.38 -0.02
CA TYR A 57 2.24 -2.80 -0.96
C TYR A 57 3.33 -1.76 -1.09
N ARG A 58 4.57 -2.21 -1.35
CA ARG A 58 5.64 -1.32 -1.83
C ARG A 58 5.29 -0.93 -3.25
N VAL A 59 5.10 0.36 -3.47
CA VAL A 59 5.17 0.94 -4.81
C VAL A 59 6.62 0.79 -5.24
N ALA A 60 6.92 -0.27 -5.98
CA ALA A 60 7.96 -0.16 -6.98
C ALA A 60 7.49 1.02 -7.85
N GLN A 61 8.17 2.17 -7.78
CA GLN A 61 7.92 3.25 -8.73
C GLN A 61 8.01 2.60 -10.11
N LEU A 62 6.85 2.29 -10.68
CA LEU A 62 6.75 1.74 -12.01
C LEU A 62 7.11 2.94 -12.86
N ASP A 63 8.39 3.00 -13.17
CA ASP A 63 9.03 4.02 -13.96
C ASP A 63 8.11 4.33 -15.13
N ARG A 64 7.43 5.47 -15.01
CA ARG A 64 6.43 5.93 -15.98
C ARG A 64 7.19 6.71 -17.04
N GLU A 65 8.20 6.09 -17.64
CA GLU A 65 8.75 6.52 -18.92
C GLU A 65 7.87 5.92 -20.04
N ARG A 66 6.82 6.66 -20.41
CA ARG A 66 6.19 6.53 -21.73
C ARG A 66 5.88 7.88 -22.31
#